data_AF-A0A485JFZ4-F1
#
_entry.id   AF-A0A485JFZ4-F1
#
_cell.length_a   1.000
_cell.length_b   1.000
_cell.length_c   1.000
_cell.angle_alpha   90.00
_cell.angle_beta   90.00
_cell.angle_gamma   90.00
#
_symmetry.space_group_name_H-M   'P 1'
#
loop_
_entity.id
_entity.type
_entity.pdbx_description
1 polymer ?
#
loop_
_entity_poly.entity_id
_entity_poly.type
_entity_poly.pdbx_seq_one_letter_code
_entity_poly.pdbx_strand_id
1 'polypeptide(L)'
;MWEYAWFNNVETKPGQGFPTDWENQEKYKGGWIRKINGKLQPRMGNRAMLLGKIFANPHLPGIDDYYEPFDFDYQNLHTAPEGSKSQPIARPRSLITGERMAKIEKGPNWEDDLGGEFDKLAKDKNFDNIQKAMYSQFENTFMMYCRACANTA
;
A
#
# COMPACT_ATOMS: atom_id res chain seq x y z
N MET A 1 -17.37 2.57 1.38
CA MET A 1 -16.54 1.47 1.93
C MET A 1 -15.56 0.88 0.91
N TRP A 2 -15.59 1.28 -0.37
CA TRP A 2 -14.69 0.78 -1.43
C TRP A 2 -13.63 1.78 -1.92
N GLU A 3 -13.63 3.02 -1.42
CA GLU A 3 -12.79 4.13 -1.92
C GLU A 3 -11.27 3.89 -1.76
N TYR A 4 -10.87 2.96 -0.89
CA TYR A 4 -9.46 2.64 -0.70
C TYR A 4 -8.94 1.58 -1.69
N ALA A 5 -9.81 0.92 -2.46
CA ALA A 5 -9.42 -0.20 -3.32
C ALA A 5 -9.18 0.26 -4.77
N TRP A 6 -7.96 0.02 -5.26
CA TRP A 6 -7.57 0.32 -6.64
C TRP A 6 -7.35 -0.98 -7.40
N PHE A 7 -8.34 -1.43 -8.19
CA PHE A 7 -8.25 -2.70 -8.93
C PHE A 7 -7.17 -2.70 -10.02
N ASN A 8 -6.87 -1.53 -10.56
CA ASN A 8 -5.75 -1.30 -11.45
C ASN A 8 -4.91 -0.19 -10.83
N ASN A 9 -3.75 -0.56 -10.28
CA ASN A 9 -2.80 0.37 -9.70
C ASN A 9 -1.48 0.34 -10.46
N VAL A 10 -0.79 1.49 -10.42
CA VAL A 10 0.55 1.66 -10.97
C VAL A 10 1.48 1.91 -9.79
N GLU A 11 2.63 1.28 -9.80
CA GLU A 11 3.65 1.39 -8.76
C GLU A 11 4.97 1.80 -9.39
N THR A 12 5.70 2.70 -8.73
CA THR A 12 7.07 3.03 -9.11
C THR A 12 8.03 2.09 -8.39
N LYS A 13 8.98 1.52 -9.14
CA LYS A 13 9.99 0.59 -8.66
C LYS A 13 11.38 1.22 -8.78
N PRO A 14 12.27 1.06 -7.78
CA PRO A 14 12.10 0.26 -6.56
C PRO A 14 11.12 0.84 -5.54
N GLY A 15 10.31 -0.02 -4.91
CA GLY A 15 9.28 0.39 -3.95
C GLY A 15 8.53 -0.80 -3.33
N GLN A 16 7.83 -0.57 -2.22
CA GLN A 16 7.07 -1.62 -1.51
C GLN A 16 5.66 -1.82 -2.08
N GLY A 17 5.14 -0.85 -2.84
CA GLY A 17 3.91 -1.00 -3.62
C GLY A 17 2.63 -0.93 -2.79
N PHE A 18 1.53 -1.43 -3.36
CA PHE A 18 0.18 -1.29 -2.84
C PHE A 18 -0.60 -2.62 -2.84
N PRO A 19 -1.00 -3.17 -1.68
CA PRO A 19 -0.66 -2.72 -0.32
C PRO A 19 0.84 -2.85 -0.05
N THR A 20 1.34 -2.17 0.98
CA THR A 20 2.77 -2.15 1.30
C THR A 20 3.33 -3.56 1.47
N ASP A 21 4.42 -3.85 0.77
CA ASP A 21 5.18 -5.11 0.80
C ASP A 21 4.40 -6.31 0.24
N TRP A 22 3.44 -6.09 -0.68
CA TRP A 22 2.55 -7.15 -1.19
C TRP A 22 3.28 -8.34 -1.83
N GLU A 23 4.49 -8.13 -2.37
CA GLU A 23 5.32 -9.19 -2.95
C GLU A 23 5.90 -10.15 -1.88
N ASN A 24 5.93 -9.75 -0.61
CA ASN A 24 6.45 -10.56 0.48
C ASN A 24 5.48 -11.67 0.90
N GLN A 25 5.62 -12.82 0.24
CA GLN A 25 4.81 -14.01 0.51
C GLN A 25 5.18 -14.68 1.85
N GLU A 26 6.30 -14.32 2.47
CA GLU A 26 6.59 -14.71 3.85
C GLU A 26 5.72 -13.95 4.85
N LYS A 27 5.32 -12.70 4.56
CA LYS A 27 4.37 -11.90 5.34
C LYS A 27 2.92 -12.30 5.03
N TYR A 28 2.47 -12.12 3.79
CA TYR A 28 1.04 -12.21 3.42
C TYR A 28 0.54 -13.62 3.10
N LYS A 29 1.45 -14.59 2.98
CA LYS A 29 1.11 -16.01 2.70
C LYS A 29 0.24 -16.22 1.45
N GLY A 30 0.38 -15.36 0.44
CA GLY A 30 -0.26 -15.54 -0.86
C GLY A 30 0.33 -16.68 -1.69
N GLY A 31 -0.41 -17.09 -2.72
CA GLY A 31 0.04 -18.10 -3.69
C GLY A 31 0.09 -19.53 -3.17
N TRP A 32 0.88 -20.35 -3.88
CA TRP A 32 0.98 -21.80 -3.68
C TRP A 32 2.40 -22.21 -3.29
N ILE A 33 2.51 -23.31 -2.54
CA ILE A 33 3.76 -24.01 -2.25
C ILE A 33 3.70 -25.42 -2.83
N ARG A 34 4.84 -25.89 -3.35
CA ARG A 34 5.01 -27.28 -3.79
C ARG A 34 5.61 -28.09 -2.65
N LYS A 35 4.87 -29.09 -2.18
CA LYS A 35 5.37 -30.01 -1.14
C LYS A 35 6.43 -30.95 -1.71
N ILE A 36 7.18 -31.59 -0.81
CA ILE A 36 8.16 -32.64 -1.14
C ILE A 36 7.51 -33.78 -1.94
N ASN A 37 6.25 -34.11 -1.65
CA ASN A 37 5.48 -35.11 -2.39
C ASN A 37 4.97 -34.64 -3.77
N GLY A 38 5.44 -33.48 -4.25
CA GLY A 38 5.07 -32.90 -5.54
C GLY A 38 3.70 -32.22 -5.59
N LYS A 39 2.84 -32.38 -4.58
CA LYS A 39 1.50 -31.77 -4.57
C LYS A 39 1.55 -30.28 -4.21
N LEU A 40 0.68 -29.50 -4.84
CA LEU A 40 0.47 -28.10 -4.50
C LEU A 40 -0.38 -27.95 -3.24
N GLN A 41 -0.08 -26.93 -2.45
CA GLN A 41 -0.89 -26.49 -1.31
C GLN A 41 -0.90 -24.97 -1.26
N PRO A 42 -2.01 -24.32 -0.87
CA PRO A 42 -1.97 -22.89 -0.58
C PRO A 42 -0.91 -22.59 0.48
N ARG A 43 -0.18 -21.49 0.31
CA ARG A 43 0.81 -21.06 1.30
C ARG A 43 0.17 -20.76 2.66
N MET A 44 -1.10 -20.35 2.65
CA MET A 44 -1.92 -20.14 3.87
C MET A 44 -2.16 -21.42 4.70
N GLY A 45 -2.05 -22.61 4.10
CA GLY A 45 -2.24 -23.90 4.77
C GLY A 45 -3.10 -24.88 3.99
N ASN A 46 -3.28 -26.08 4.55
CA ASN A 46 -4.24 -27.05 4.02
C ASN A 46 -5.69 -26.66 4.38
N ARG A 47 -6.69 -27.42 3.89
CA ARG A 47 -8.12 -27.12 4.10
C ARG A 47 -8.49 -26.94 5.58
N ALA A 48 -8.02 -27.81 6.46
CA ALA A 48 -8.32 -27.73 7.90
C ALA A 48 -7.68 -26.50 8.56
N MET A 49 -6.43 -26.19 8.20
CA MET A 49 -5.73 -24.99 8.70
C MET A 49 -6.41 -23.70 8.25
N LEU A 50 -6.97 -23.67 7.03
CA LEU A 50 -7.66 -22.50 6.50
C LEU A 50 -9.00 -22.30 7.22
N LEU A 51 -9.77 -23.38 7.45
CA LEU A 51 -11.00 -23.33 8.23
C LEU A 51 -10.77 -22.83 9.66
N GLY A 52 -9.67 -23.23 10.30
CA GLY A 52 -9.30 -22.73 11.63
C GLY A 52 -9.01 -21.22 11.69
N LYS A 53 -8.81 -20.56 10.55
CA LYS A 53 -8.50 -19.12 10.44
C LYS A 53 -9.70 -18.28 9.98
N ILE A 54 -10.88 -18.88 9.83
CA ILE A 54 -12.04 -18.18 9.25
C ILE A 54 -12.55 -17.03 10.12
N PHE A 55 -12.48 -17.15 11.45
CA PHE A 55 -12.98 -16.15 12.38
C PHE A 55 -12.07 -14.92 12.51
N ALA A 56 -10.76 -15.13 12.34
CA ALA A 56 -9.77 -14.08 12.35
C ALA A 56 -8.59 -14.54 11.50
N ASN A 57 -8.45 -13.97 10.29
CA ASN A 57 -7.34 -14.32 9.41
C ASN A 57 -6.08 -13.54 9.84
N PRO A 58 -5.03 -14.20 10.36
CA PRO A 58 -3.84 -13.52 10.86
C PRO A 58 -2.93 -12.96 9.76
N HIS A 59 -3.22 -13.27 8.49
CA HIS A 59 -2.43 -12.82 7.32
C HIS A 59 -3.18 -11.79 6.46
N LEU A 60 -4.35 -11.32 6.93
CA LEU A 60 -5.14 -10.33 6.21
C LEU A 60 -4.45 -8.96 6.31
N PRO A 61 -4.18 -8.26 5.19
CA PRO A 61 -3.67 -6.89 5.24
C PRO A 61 -4.70 -5.98 5.92
N GLY A 62 -4.21 -5.13 6.83
CA GLY A 62 -5.02 -4.11 7.49
C GLY A 62 -5.25 -2.89 6.58
N ILE A 63 -6.14 -1.99 6.98
CA ILE A 63 -6.37 -0.75 6.23
C ILE A 63 -5.12 0.12 6.15
N ASP A 64 -4.29 0.11 7.20
CA ASP A 64 -3.03 0.84 7.25
C ASP A 64 -1.95 0.25 6.33
N ASP A 65 -2.05 -1.03 5.94
CA ASP A 65 -1.17 -1.60 4.90
C ASP A 65 -1.51 -1.00 3.52
N TYR A 66 -2.76 -0.56 3.30
CA TYR A 66 -3.17 0.23 2.14
C TYR A 66 -2.96 1.73 2.40
N TYR A 67 -4.01 2.40 2.88
CA TYR A 67 -4.03 3.78 3.38
C TYR A 67 -5.40 4.05 4.02
N GLU A 68 -5.48 5.02 4.91
CA GLU A 68 -6.76 5.56 5.36
C GLU A 68 -7.34 6.45 4.24
N PRO A 69 -8.48 6.09 3.63
CA PRO A 69 -9.10 6.90 2.60
C PRO A 69 -9.57 8.23 3.20
N PHE A 70 -9.24 9.32 2.52
CA PHE A 70 -9.50 10.68 3.00
C PHE A 70 -10.17 11.51 1.92
N ASP A 71 -10.87 12.55 2.37
CA ASP A 71 -11.45 13.59 1.55
C ASP A 71 -11.17 14.96 2.20
N PHE A 72 -11.50 16.06 1.54
CA PHE A 72 -11.26 17.41 2.06
C PHE A 72 -12.57 18.13 2.32
N ASP A 73 -12.57 18.98 3.35
CA ASP A 73 -13.71 19.85 3.65
C ASP A 73 -13.73 21.07 2.71
N TYR A 74 -14.06 20.82 1.44
CA TYR A 74 -14.12 21.86 0.41
C TYR A 74 -15.21 22.89 0.70
N GLN A 75 -16.29 22.51 1.37
CA GLN A 75 -17.38 23.43 1.70
C GLN A 75 -16.94 24.58 2.60
N ASN A 76 -15.94 24.37 3.45
CA ASN A 76 -15.33 25.44 4.25
C ASN A 76 -14.79 26.60 3.39
N LEU A 77 -14.44 26.36 2.12
CA LEU A 77 -14.01 27.44 1.21
C LEU A 77 -15.17 28.32 0.72
N HIS A 78 -16.40 27.80 0.76
CA HIS A 78 -17.61 28.50 0.31
C HIS A 78 -18.39 29.13 1.46
N THR A 79 -18.38 28.48 2.63
CA THR A 79 -19.22 28.85 3.78
C THR A 79 -18.46 29.56 4.89
N ALA A 80 -17.16 29.82 4.70
CA ALA A 80 -16.35 30.55 5.67
C ALA A 80 -17.00 31.89 6.03
N PRO A 81 -17.16 32.21 7.33
CA PRO A 81 -17.83 33.42 7.75
C PRO A 81 -17.03 34.67 7.34
N GLU A 82 -17.76 35.71 6.98
CA GLU A 82 -17.19 37.04 6.73
C GLU A 82 -16.40 37.51 7.96
N GLY A 83 -15.22 38.09 7.74
CA GLY A 83 -14.34 38.51 8.83
C GLY A 83 -13.48 37.40 9.46
N SER A 84 -13.36 36.24 8.81
CA SER A 84 -12.41 35.20 9.20
C SER A 84 -10.98 35.76 9.33
N LYS A 85 -10.33 35.53 10.48
CA LYS A 85 -8.99 36.08 10.81
C LYS A 85 -7.87 35.55 9.92
N SER A 86 -8.06 34.38 9.33
CA SER A 86 -7.11 33.70 8.47
C SER A 86 -7.82 33.16 7.24
N GLN A 87 -7.06 32.98 6.16
CA GLN A 87 -7.57 32.39 4.93
C GLN A 87 -8.20 31.01 5.21
N PRO A 88 -9.44 30.74 4.74
CA PRO A 88 -10.05 29.43 4.89
C PRO A 88 -9.31 28.38 4.05
N ILE A 89 -9.22 27.16 4.57
CA ILE A 89 -8.56 26.04 3.91
C ILE A 89 -9.39 24.77 4.05
N ALA A 90 -9.40 23.94 3.01
CA ALA A 90 -10.02 22.63 3.04
C ALA A 90 -9.07 21.64 3.74
N ARG A 91 -9.42 21.20 4.95
CA ARG A 91 -8.59 20.26 5.73
C ARG A 91 -9.03 18.81 5.48
N PRO A 92 -8.09 17.84 5.60
CA PRO A 92 -8.40 16.44 5.36
C PRO A 92 -9.31 15.86 6.44
N ARG A 93 -10.18 14.96 6.03
CA ARG A 93 -11.17 14.25 6.83
C ARG A 93 -11.15 12.77 6.45
N SER A 94 -11.21 11.89 7.43
CA SER A 94 -11.29 10.45 7.22
C SER A 94 -12.62 10.06 6.58
N LEU A 95 -12.58 9.19 5.58
CA LEU A 95 -13.78 8.54 5.03
C LEU A 95 -14.20 7.30 5.83
N ILE A 96 -13.38 6.85 6.79
CA ILE A 96 -13.72 5.74 7.70
C ILE A 96 -14.46 6.28 8.91
N THR A 97 -13.88 7.25 9.61
CA THR A 97 -14.40 7.76 10.88
C THR A 97 -15.20 9.05 10.72
N GLY A 98 -15.02 9.78 9.61
CA GLY A 98 -15.57 11.12 9.44
C GLY A 98 -14.82 12.21 10.23
N GLU A 99 -13.80 11.82 11.01
CA GLU A 99 -13.05 12.74 11.86
C GLU A 99 -12.01 13.53 11.07
N ARG A 100 -11.58 14.64 11.65
CA ARG A 100 -10.57 15.50 11.05
C ARG A 100 -9.19 14.87 11.19
N MET A 101 -8.47 14.77 10.08
CA MET A 101 -7.10 14.28 10.08
C MET A 101 -6.13 15.43 10.39
N ALA A 102 -5.14 15.17 11.23
CA ALA A 102 -4.07 16.14 11.51
C ALA A 102 -3.16 16.30 10.28
N LYS A 103 -2.83 15.19 9.63
CA LYS A 103 -1.97 15.10 8.45
C LYS A 103 -2.32 13.83 7.68
N ILE A 104 -2.20 13.85 6.36
CA ILE A 104 -2.23 12.63 5.54
C ILE A 104 -0.84 12.01 5.59
N GLU A 105 -0.74 10.73 5.93
CA GLU A 105 0.56 10.05 6.13
C GLU A 105 0.84 8.95 5.11
N LYS A 106 -0.17 8.56 4.34
CA LYS A 106 -0.06 7.48 3.35
C LYS A 106 -1.10 7.66 2.24
N GLY A 107 -0.80 7.09 1.09
CA GLY A 107 -1.68 7.04 -0.07
C GLY A 107 -1.36 5.85 -0.96
N PRO A 108 -2.21 5.55 -1.95
CA PRO A 108 -2.06 4.37 -2.80
C PRO A 108 -0.85 4.43 -3.75
N ASN A 109 -0.32 5.63 -4.01
CA ASN A 109 0.88 5.86 -4.83
C ASN A 109 1.89 6.75 -4.07
N TRP A 110 2.14 6.43 -2.79
CA TRP A 110 2.99 7.26 -1.93
C TRP A 110 4.46 7.30 -2.34
N GLU A 111 4.93 6.25 -3.02
CA GLU A 111 6.32 6.04 -3.45
C GLU A 111 6.56 6.48 -4.91
N ASP A 112 5.64 7.24 -5.49
CA ASP A 112 5.71 7.71 -6.89
C ASP A 112 7.00 8.47 -7.18
N ASP A 113 7.59 8.23 -8.37
CA ASP A 113 8.83 8.88 -8.84
C ASP A 113 9.96 8.92 -7.79
N LEU A 114 10.14 7.80 -7.06
CA LEU A 114 11.11 7.65 -5.96
C LEU A 114 10.81 8.58 -4.76
N GLY A 115 9.53 8.80 -4.47
CA GLY A 115 9.02 9.57 -3.33
C GLY A 115 9.34 8.93 -1.97
N GLY A 116 10.59 9.04 -1.52
CA GLY A 116 11.05 8.53 -0.25
C GLY A 116 12.57 8.36 -0.20
N GLU A 117 13.11 8.11 1.00
CA GLU A 117 14.52 7.76 1.13
C GLU A 117 14.79 6.40 0.46
N PHE A 118 15.91 6.29 -0.27
CA PHE A 118 16.30 5.05 -0.94
C PHE A 118 16.33 3.85 0.02
N ASP A 119 16.74 4.02 1.27
CA ASP A 119 16.75 2.94 2.27
C ASP A 119 15.36 2.36 2.58
N LYS A 120 14.30 3.15 2.40
CA LYS A 120 12.90 2.68 2.52
C LYS A 120 12.45 1.99 1.25
N LEU A 121 12.66 2.62 0.10
CA LEU A 121 12.30 2.10 -1.21
C LEU A 121 13.02 0.78 -1.52
N ALA A 122 14.30 0.69 -1.15
CA ALA A 122 15.15 -0.48 -1.36
C ALA A 122 14.84 -1.66 -0.42
N LYS A 123 13.79 -1.57 0.40
CA LYS A 123 13.15 -2.73 1.05
C LYS A 123 12.23 -3.49 0.09
N ASP A 124 12.12 -3.04 -1.15
CA ASP A 124 11.55 -3.79 -2.25
C ASP A 124 12.06 -5.24 -2.28
N LYS A 125 11.12 -6.19 -2.33
CA LYS A 125 11.42 -7.63 -2.33
C LYS A 125 12.23 -8.03 -3.57
N ASN A 126 12.12 -7.30 -4.68
CA ASN A 126 12.88 -7.57 -5.90
C ASN A 126 14.39 -7.32 -5.73
N PHE A 127 14.81 -6.60 -4.69
CA PHE A 127 16.23 -6.41 -4.36
C PHE A 127 16.86 -7.55 -3.53
N ASP A 128 16.10 -8.58 -3.18
CA ASP A 128 16.65 -9.75 -2.49
C ASP A 128 17.80 -10.36 -3.32
N ASN A 129 18.94 -10.59 -2.67
CA ASN A 129 20.19 -11.11 -3.27
C ASN A 129 20.91 -10.14 -4.24
N ILE A 130 20.58 -8.85 -4.23
CA ILE A 130 21.27 -7.81 -5.02
C ILE A 130 22.10 -6.90 -4.11
N GLN A 131 23.32 -6.54 -4.55
CA GLN A 131 24.13 -5.51 -3.89
C GLN A 131 23.59 -4.11 -4.22
N LYS A 132 22.66 -3.63 -3.40
CA LYS A 132 21.88 -2.40 -3.68
C LYS A 132 22.59 -1.07 -3.39
N ALA A 133 23.75 -1.09 -2.74
CA ALA A 133 24.49 0.13 -2.33
C ALA A 133 24.92 1.01 -3.51
N MET A 134 25.16 0.42 -4.69
CA MET A 134 25.53 1.19 -5.89
C MET A 134 24.37 2.06 -6.40
N TYR A 135 23.12 1.62 -6.21
CA TYR A 135 21.92 2.30 -6.69
C TYR A 135 21.45 3.45 -5.79
N SER A 136 22.08 3.64 -4.63
CA SER A 136 21.83 4.82 -3.79
C SER A 136 22.61 6.05 -4.25
N GLN A 137 23.51 5.90 -5.23
CA GLN A 137 24.26 7.01 -5.81
C GLN A 137 23.41 7.72 -6.86
N PHE A 138 23.44 9.05 -6.87
CA PHE A 138 22.63 9.87 -7.75
C PHE A 138 22.82 9.49 -9.23
N GLU A 139 24.06 9.22 -9.63
CA GLU A 139 24.46 8.85 -10.99
C GLU A 139 23.90 7.48 -11.43
N ASN A 140 23.57 6.61 -10.49
CA ASN A 140 23.05 5.26 -10.74
C ASN A 140 21.56 5.15 -10.41
N THR A 141 20.87 6.28 -10.25
CA THR A 141 19.43 6.32 -9.98
C THR A 141 18.67 5.72 -11.16
N PHE A 142 17.78 4.77 -10.89
CA PHE A 142 16.86 4.22 -11.88
C PHE A 142 15.46 4.12 -11.27
N MET A 143 14.45 4.24 -12.13
CA MET A 143 13.07 3.95 -11.77
C MET A 143 12.32 3.33 -12.94
N MET A 144 11.29 2.54 -12.63
CA MET A 144 10.41 1.94 -13.63
C MET A 144 8.97 1.85 -13.12
N TYR A 145 8.01 1.95 -14.03
CA TYR A 145 6.58 1.81 -13.69
C TYR A 145 6.12 0.36 -13.85
N CYS A 146 5.46 -0.17 -12.84
CA CYS A 146 4.87 -1.50 -12.82
C CYS A 146 3.34 -1.39 -12.73
N ARG A 147 2.62 -2.17 -13.52
CA ARG A 147 1.17 -2.33 -13.36
C ARG A 147 0.90 -3.62 -12.60
N ALA A 148 0.24 -3.52 -11.45
CA ALA A 148 -0.28 -4.68 -10.77
C ALA A 148 -1.73 -4.91 -11.23
N CYS A 149 -1.93 -6.00 -11.96
CA CYS A 149 -3.26 -6.51 -12.33
C CYS A 149 -3.21 -8.04 -12.20
N ALA A 150 -3.93 -8.59 -11.22
CA ALA A 150 -4.29 -10.01 -11.26
C ALA A 150 -5.65 -10.10 -11.96
N ASN A 151 -5.68 -10.62 -13.18
CA ASN A 151 -6.83 -10.70 -14.09
C ASN A 151 -8.21 -10.56 -13.40
N THR A 152 -8.92 -9.50 -13.78
CA THR A 152 -10.38 -9.50 -13.85
C THR A 152 -10.83 -10.58 -14.85
N ALA A 153 -11.53 -11.59 -14.33
CA ALA A 153 -12.21 -12.68 -15.05
C ALA A 153 -11.32 -13.75 -15.71
#